data_AF-A0A752E9G1-F1
#
_entry.id   AF-A0A752E9G1-F1
#
_cell.length_a   1.000
_cell.length_b   1.000
_cell.length_c   1.000
_cell.angle_alpha   90.00
_cell.angle_beta   90.00
_cell.angle_gamma   90.00
#
_symmetry.space_group_name_H-M   'P 1'
#
loop_
_entity.id
_entity.type
_entity.pdbx_description
1 polymer ?
#
loop_
_entity_poly.entity_id
_entity_poly.type
_entity_poly.pdbx_seq_one_letter_code
_entity_poly.pdbx_strand_id
1 'polypeptide(L)'
;SVKGYADWVDMDKGPTGKERYIRGMGDVTVDLDRCLAKITKVSSLKPELKPIDTLALNYINSSIDMKKIIREMNSYYTQENYKDDAFTKAKTLHTQFMQTLSIFKPASEAYEDAIRTMNDQRQMLQLKKIEAKEGKSFDYYSLSMMLISKKTNQLLQNDGFNVDDAMKQVQALNEHVAQLKAKQNDTKSGSFQREQFLEAADKYVLAVKTRVRRERDHIPLTDSDKENPAWAEGSFDKVIRGYNDLVTRFNLMN
;
A
#
# COMPACT_ATOMS: atom_id res chain seq x y z
N SER A 1 -1.63 17.26 -5.07
CA SER A 1 -0.71 18.42 -5.11
C SER A 1 0.62 18.08 -5.77
N VAL A 2 1.47 17.23 -5.18
CA VAL A 2 2.82 16.92 -5.73
C VAL A 2 2.81 16.38 -7.17
N LYS A 3 1.96 15.38 -7.47
CA LYS A 3 1.82 14.84 -8.84
C LYS A 3 1.49 15.94 -9.85
N GLY A 4 0.53 16.80 -9.52
CA GLY A 4 0.12 17.90 -10.39
C GLY A 4 1.21 18.96 -10.61
N TYR A 5 2.11 19.15 -9.64
CA TYR A 5 3.28 20.02 -9.78
C TYR A 5 4.35 19.39 -10.68
N ALA A 6 4.61 18.09 -10.49
CA ALA A 6 5.54 17.31 -11.32
C ALA A 6 5.10 17.19 -12.79
N ASP A 7 3.81 17.38 -13.09
CA ASP A 7 3.30 17.34 -14.47
C ASP A 7 3.83 18.48 -15.36
N TRP A 8 4.34 19.57 -14.79
CA TRP A 8 4.81 20.75 -15.54
C TRP A 8 6.18 21.28 -15.10
N VAL A 9 6.76 20.72 -14.04
CA VAL A 9 8.09 21.05 -13.52
C VAL A 9 8.98 19.80 -13.49
N ASP A 10 10.19 19.91 -14.02
CA ASP A 10 11.26 18.94 -13.79
C ASP A 10 11.64 18.98 -12.31
N MET A 11 11.37 17.92 -11.56
CA MET A 11 11.51 17.90 -10.11
C MET A 11 12.97 18.00 -9.64
N ASP A 12 13.94 17.69 -10.50
CA ASP A 12 15.35 17.77 -10.16
C ASP A 12 15.93 19.16 -10.45
N LYS A 13 15.36 19.87 -11.45
CA LYS A 13 15.87 21.17 -11.91
C LYS A 13 15.03 22.36 -11.45
N GLY A 14 13.75 22.15 -11.17
CA GLY A 14 12.79 23.19 -10.86
C GLY A 14 12.31 24.00 -12.07
N PRO A 15 11.49 25.04 -11.82
CA PRO A 15 10.94 25.87 -12.86
C PRO A 15 12.00 26.78 -13.49
N THR A 16 11.98 26.86 -14.81
CA THR A 16 12.93 27.61 -15.63
C THR A 16 12.50 29.06 -15.88
N GLY A 17 11.19 29.33 -15.89
CA GLY A 17 10.57 30.59 -16.31
C GLY A 17 10.21 30.61 -17.80
N LYS A 18 10.40 29.49 -18.51
CA LYS A 18 10.08 29.32 -19.94
C LYS A 18 8.93 28.32 -20.16
N GLU A 19 8.24 27.93 -19.10
CA GLU A 19 7.15 26.96 -19.14
C GLU A 19 5.99 27.50 -19.98
N ARG A 20 5.51 26.70 -20.93
CA ARG A 20 4.36 27.06 -21.77
C ARG A 20 3.04 27.06 -20.99
N TYR A 21 2.93 26.21 -19.98
CA TYR A 21 1.74 26.04 -19.16
C TYR A 21 2.13 25.97 -17.69
N ILE A 22 1.63 26.91 -16.89
CA ILE A 22 1.86 26.97 -15.45
C ILE A 22 0.60 26.46 -14.77
N ARG A 23 0.63 25.22 -14.24
CA ARG A 23 -0.49 24.68 -13.44
C ARG A 23 -0.40 25.06 -11.95
N GLY A 24 0.78 25.49 -11.50
CA GLY A 24 1.03 25.84 -10.11
C GLY A 24 1.09 24.63 -9.17
N MET A 25 0.88 24.88 -7.88
CA MET A 25 0.81 23.88 -6.81
C MET A 25 -0.62 23.83 -6.26
N GLY A 26 -1.23 22.64 -6.19
CA GLY A 26 -2.53 22.48 -5.55
C GLY A 26 -2.44 22.50 -4.01
N ASP A 27 -3.46 23.06 -3.34
CA ASP A 27 -3.49 23.13 -1.87
C ASP A 27 -3.73 21.74 -1.20
N VAL A 28 -3.44 21.65 0.09
CA VAL A 28 -3.73 20.51 0.96
C VAL A 28 -4.59 20.99 2.14
N THR A 29 -5.85 20.54 2.16
CA THR A 29 -6.87 21.02 3.11
C THR A 29 -7.00 20.18 4.38
N VAL A 30 -6.24 19.08 4.50
CA VAL A 30 -6.28 18.18 5.67
C VAL A 30 -5.89 18.92 6.96
N ASP A 31 -6.69 18.77 8.01
CA ASP A 31 -6.41 19.30 9.35
C ASP A 31 -5.34 18.46 10.08
N LEU A 32 -4.08 18.85 9.90
CA LEU A 32 -2.93 18.20 10.50
C LEU A 32 -2.73 18.56 11.98
N ASP A 33 -3.24 19.68 12.46
CA ASP A 33 -3.10 20.08 13.86
C ASP A 33 -3.90 19.13 14.76
N ARG A 34 -5.11 18.77 14.33
CA ARG A 34 -5.90 17.73 14.99
C ARG A 34 -5.22 16.36 14.95
N CYS A 35 -4.54 16.02 13.85
CA CYS A 35 -3.76 14.78 13.74
C CYS A 35 -2.58 14.79 14.70
N LEU A 36 -1.82 15.88 14.78
CA LEU A 36 -0.71 16.07 15.70
C LEU A 36 -1.17 15.90 17.15
N ALA A 37 -2.25 16.58 17.56
CA ALA A 37 -2.78 16.47 18.92
C ALA A 37 -3.13 15.01 19.29
N LYS A 38 -3.74 14.26 18.37
CA LYS A 38 -4.08 12.84 18.60
C LYS A 38 -2.84 11.96 18.65
N ILE A 39 -1.90 12.13 17.72
CA ILE A 39 -0.66 11.34 17.67
C ILE A 39 0.17 11.59 18.94
N THR A 40 0.39 12.85 19.32
CA THR A 40 1.10 13.19 20.56
C THR A 40 0.45 12.57 21.79
N LYS A 41 -0.89 12.59 21.88
CA LYS A 41 -1.60 11.93 22.98
C LYS A 41 -1.36 10.42 22.98
N VAL A 42 -1.47 9.75 21.83
CA VAL A 42 -1.29 8.29 21.75
C VAL A 42 0.15 7.89 22.05
N SER A 43 1.14 8.59 21.48
CA SER A 43 2.57 8.32 21.72
C SER A 43 3.00 8.55 23.19
N SER A 44 2.16 9.20 24.01
CA SER A 44 2.41 9.38 25.45
C SER A 44 1.88 8.24 26.33
N LEU A 45 1.06 7.33 25.77
CA LEU A 45 0.47 6.22 26.51
C LEU A 45 1.51 5.17 26.92
N LYS A 46 1.18 4.39 27.95
CA LYS A 46 2.01 3.28 28.44
C LYS A 46 1.29 1.94 28.30
N PRO A 47 2.00 0.84 27.96
CA PRO A 47 3.41 0.82 27.56
C PRO A 47 3.63 1.49 26.19
N GLU A 48 4.83 2.03 26.00
CA GLU A 48 5.23 2.65 24.72
C GLU A 48 5.30 1.57 23.62
N LEU A 49 4.79 1.89 22.43
CA LEU A 49 4.82 1.04 21.25
C LEU A 49 5.99 1.47 20.36
N LYS A 50 7.19 0.98 20.67
CA LYS A 50 8.38 1.22 19.83
C LYS A 50 8.39 0.30 18.61
N PRO A 51 8.83 0.78 17.42
CA PRO A 51 9.25 2.16 17.13
C PRO A 51 8.11 3.08 16.67
N ILE A 52 6.86 2.58 16.57
CA ILE A 52 5.76 3.29 15.90
C ILE A 52 5.44 4.64 16.53
N ASP A 53 5.53 4.78 17.85
CA ASP A 53 5.17 6.02 18.55
C ASP A 53 6.09 7.18 18.13
N THR A 54 7.38 6.89 17.95
CA THR A 54 8.37 7.85 17.46
C THR A 54 8.19 8.13 15.98
N LEU A 55 7.96 7.09 15.17
CA LEU A 55 7.78 7.23 13.73
C LEU A 55 6.51 8.02 13.37
N ALA A 56 5.43 7.84 14.13
CA ALA A 56 4.20 8.61 13.98
C ALA A 56 4.43 10.10 14.20
N LEU A 57 5.22 10.46 15.22
CA LEU A 57 5.60 11.85 15.52
C LEU A 57 6.45 12.46 14.40
N ASN A 58 7.44 11.72 13.89
CA ASN A 58 8.27 12.16 12.77
C ASN A 58 7.43 12.38 11.50
N TYR A 59 6.50 11.47 11.21
CA TYR A 59 5.60 11.57 10.07
C TYR A 59 4.69 12.81 10.17
N ILE A 60 4.03 13.04 11.31
CA ILE A 60 3.09 14.17 11.42
C ILE A 60 3.81 15.52 11.40
N ASN A 61 4.97 15.64 12.03
CA ASN A 61 5.75 16.88 12.01
C ASN A 61 6.23 17.21 10.59
N SER A 62 6.82 16.24 9.88
CA SER A 62 7.23 16.44 8.49
C SER A 62 6.05 16.67 7.53
N SER A 63 4.87 16.10 7.81
CA SER A 63 3.64 16.40 7.07
C SER A 63 3.20 17.86 7.23
N ILE A 64 3.34 18.42 8.43
CA ILE A 64 3.02 19.83 8.72
C ILE A 64 3.96 20.76 7.95
N ASP A 65 5.26 20.47 7.96
CA ASP A 65 6.25 21.24 7.19
C ASP A 65 5.95 21.18 5.69
N MET A 66 5.62 19.99 5.18
CA MET A 66 5.22 19.81 3.78
C MET A 66 3.97 20.61 3.42
N LYS A 67 2.96 20.61 4.30
CA LYS A 67 1.74 21.42 4.10
C LYS A 67 2.04 22.91 4.07
N LYS A 68 2.97 23.38 4.90
CA LYS A 68 3.38 24.80 4.95
C LYS A 68 3.99 25.26 3.62
N ILE A 69 4.97 24.52 3.09
CA ILE A 69 5.61 24.88 1.81
C ILE A 69 4.64 24.75 0.63
N ILE A 70 3.76 23.73 0.63
CA ILE A 70 2.72 23.58 -0.40
C ILE A 70 1.79 24.80 -0.42
N ARG A 71 1.36 25.29 0.74
CA ARG A 71 0.51 26.49 0.83
C ARG A 71 1.21 27.74 0.32
N GLU A 72 2.48 27.92 0.64
CA GLU A 72 3.23 29.08 0.15
C GLU A 72 3.37 29.03 -1.38
N MET A 73 3.70 27.86 -1.94
CA MET A 73 3.75 27.66 -3.38
C MET A 73 2.39 27.86 -4.04
N ASN A 74 1.32 27.30 -3.46
CA ASN A 74 -0.05 27.46 -3.96
C ASN A 74 -0.40 28.95 -4.05
N SER A 75 -0.22 29.68 -2.94
CA SER A 75 -0.47 31.13 -2.88
C SER A 75 0.32 31.91 -3.94
N TYR A 76 1.62 31.61 -4.08
CA TYR A 76 2.50 32.25 -5.05
C TYR A 76 2.03 32.05 -6.50
N TYR A 77 1.66 30.82 -6.88
CA TYR A 77 1.19 30.53 -8.23
C TYR A 77 -0.24 31.03 -8.50
N THR A 78 -1.12 30.97 -7.49
CA THR A 78 -2.51 31.46 -7.60
C THR A 78 -2.57 32.97 -7.75
N GLN A 79 -1.68 33.72 -7.08
CA GLN A 79 -1.56 35.17 -7.25
C GLN A 79 -0.81 35.56 -8.52
N GLU A 80 -0.32 34.59 -9.29
CA GLU A 80 0.48 34.81 -10.49
C GLU A 80 1.77 35.62 -10.29
N ASN A 81 2.29 35.70 -9.06
CA ASN A 81 3.49 36.46 -8.69
C ASN A 81 4.75 36.06 -9.50
N TYR A 82 4.74 34.88 -10.13
CA TYR A 82 5.79 34.44 -11.05
C TYR A 82 5.92 35.30 -12.31
N LYS A 83 4.87 36.03 -12.70
CA LYS A 83 4.88 37.00 -13.79
C LYS A 83 5.60 38.28 -13.39
N ASP A 84 5.55 38.64 -12.12
CA ASP A 84 6.11 39.88 -11.59
C ASP A 84 7.60 39.76 -11.27
N ASP A 85 8.03 38.58 -10.81
CA ASP A 85 9.41 38.35 -10.36
C ASP A 85 10.25 37.49 -11.32
N ALA A 86 9.72 37.23 -12.51
CA ALA A 86 10.33 36.35 -13.52
C ALA A 86 10.79 34.99 -12.95
N PHE A 87 9.94 34.36 -12.12
CA PHE A 87 10.16 33.06 -11.47
C PHE A 87 11.29 33.03 -10.44
N THR A 88 11.76 34.17 -9.96
CA THR A 88 12.83 34.22 -8.95
C THR A 88 12.41 33.51 -7.66
N LYS A 89 11.23 33.82 -7.13
CA LYS A 89 10.69 33.15 -5.95
C LYS A 89 10.27 31.72 -6.25
N ALA A 90 9.77 31.42 -7.46
CA ALA A 90 9.44 30.05 -7.87
C ALA A 90 10.62 29.08 -7.69
N LYS A 91 11.82 29.48 -8.12
CA LYS A 91 13.06 28.68 -8.02
C LYS A 91 13.48 28.46 -6.55
N THR A 92 13.34 29.52 -5.75
CA THR A 92 13.61 29.46 -4.31
C THR A 92 12.64 28.49 -3.60
N LEU A 93 11.34 28.65 -3.86
CA LEU A 93 10.29 27.81 -3.31
C LEU A 93 10.46 26.34 -3.74
N HIS A 94 10.84 26.10 -4.99
CA HIS A 94 11.12 24.75 -5.48
C HIS A 94 12.26 24.09 -4.68
N THR A 95 13.36 24.81 -4.44
CA THR A 95 14.49 24.29 -3.65
C THR A 95 14.06 23.93 -2.22
N GLN A 96 13.30 24.82 -1.56
CA GLN A 96 12.75 24.59 -0.22
C GLN A 96 11.77 23.41 -0.19
N PHE A 97 10.94 23.30 -1.23
CA PHE A 97 10.02 22.19 -1.40
C PHE A 97 10.75 20.86 -1.53
N MET A 98 11.82 20.79 -2.33
CA MET A 98 12.61 19.56 -2.49
C MET A 98 13.33 19.17 -1.19
N GLN A 99 13.84 20.14 -0.43
CA GLN A 99 14.39 19.89 0.91
C GLN A 99 13.32 19.32 1.85
N THR A 100 12.14 19.92 1.89
CA THR A 100 11.02 19.45 2.73
C THR A 100 10.56 18.05 2.31
N LEU A 101 10.45 17.80 1.01
CA LEU A 101 10.10 16.50 0.44
C LEU A 101 11.13 15.42 0.82
N SER A 102 12.42 15.75 0.83
CA SER A 102 13.50 14.82 1.20
C SER A 102 13.44 14.35 2.65
N ILE A 103 12.81 15.12 3.55
CA ILE A 103 12.58 14.76 4.95
C ILE A 103 11.25 14.01 5.09
N PHE A 104 10.19 14.49 4.43
CA PHE A 104 8.86 13.90 4.51
C PHE A 104 8.81 12.48 3.93
N LYS A 105 9.39 12.26 2.75
CA LYS A 105 9.32 10.96 2.06
C LYS A 105 9.81 9.78 2.92
N PRO A 106 11.05 9.79 3.47
CA PRO A 106 11.50 8.69 4.31
C PRO A 106 10.71 8.57 5.62
N ALA A 107 10.23 9.67 6.21
CA ALA A 107 9.39 9.61 7.41
C ALA A 107 8.03 8.94 7.13
N SER A 108 7.42 9.22 5.97
CA SER A 108 6.20 8.57 5.50
C SER A 108 6.40 7.09 5.26
N GLU A 109 7.47 6.71 4.54
CA GLU A 109 7.80 5.32 4.24
C GLU A 109 8.06 4.51 5.52
N ALA A 110 8.86 5.06 6.45
CA ALA A 110 9.15 4.39 7.73
C ALA A 110 7.91 4.19 8.60
N TYR A 111 7.00 5.18 8.65
CA TYR A 111 5.76 5.05 9.42
C TYR A 111 4.78 4.05 8.79
N GLU A 112 4.64 4.04 7.46
CA GLU A 112 3.86 3.04 6.74
C GLU A 112 4.38 1.62 7.02
N ASP A 113 5.69 1.42 6.96
CA ASP A 113 6.33 0.14 7.27
C ASP A 113 6.05 -0.31 8.71
N ALA A 114 6.15 0.61 9.68
CA ALA A 114 5.84 0.30 11.08
C ALA A 114 4.37 -0.09 11.29
N ILE A 115 3.42 0.61 10.66
CA ILE A 115 2.00 0.24 10.68
C ILE A 115 1.81 -1.17 10.11
N ARG A 116 2.46 -1.46 8.99
CA ARG A 116 2.40 -2.77 8.32
C ARG A 116 2.89 -3.88 9.25
N THR A 117 4.06 -3.71 9.86
CA THR A 117 4.66 -4.66 10.79
C THR A 117 3.79 -4.90 12.01
N MET A 118 3.26 -3.84 12.63
CA MET A 118 2.39 -3.99 13.81
C MET A 118 1.07 -4.66 13.47
N ASN A 119 0.48 -4.36 12.31
CA ASN A 119 -0.72 -5.04 11.89
C ASN A 119 -0.47 -6.55 11.68
N ASP A 120 0.68 -6.92 11.10
CA ASP A 120 1.06 -8.33 10.92
C ASP A 120 1.24 -9.04 12.26
N GLN A 121 1.90 -8.41 13.23
CA GLN A 121 2.02 -8.95 14.59
C GLN A 121 0.67 -9.14 15.25
N ARG A 122 -0.23 -8.15 15.14
CA ARG A 122 -1.60 -8.24 15.67
C ARG A 122 -2.39 -9.37 15.03
N GLN A 123 -2.32 -9.53 13.72
CA GLN A 123 -3.00 -10.60 13.00
C GLN A 123 -2.43 -11.98 13.38
N MET A 124 -1.12 -12.11 13.58
CA MET A 124 -0.51 -13.35 14.08
C MET A 124 -0.96 -13.69 15.51
N LEU A 125 -1.07 -12.69 16.40
CA LEU A 125 -1.60 -12.90 17.74
C LEU A 125 -3.08 -13.31 17.71
N GLN A 126 -3.87 -12.69 16.83
CA GLN A 126 -5.28 -13.06 16.63
C GLN A 126 -5.40 -14.49 16.11
N LEU A 127 -4.55 -14.90 15.17
CA LEU A 127 -4.53 -16.27 14.67
C LEU A 127 -4.26 -17.28 15.78
N LYS A 128 -3.27 -17.02 16.65
CA LYS A 128 -3.00 -17.86 17.83
C LYS A 128 -4.18 -17.94 18.80
N LYS A 129 -4.91 -16.84 18.99
CA LYS A 129 -6.12 -16.82 19.84
C LYS A 129 -7.24 -17.67 19.26
N ILE A 130 -7.46 -17.59 17.94
CA ILE A 130 -8.44 -18.44 17.25
C ILE A 130 -8.04 -19.91 17.41
N GLU A 131 -6.76 -20.25 17.16
CA GLU A 131 -6.27 -21.62 17.30
C GLU A 131 -6.45 -22.17 18.71
N ALA A 132 -6.15 -21.38 19.74
CA ALA A 132 -6.32 -21.80 21.13
C ALA A 132 -7.80 -22.01 21.53
N LYS A 133 -8.72 -21.26 20.92
CA LYS A 133 -10.15 -21.29 21.26
C LYS A 133 -10.94 -22.33 20.45
N GLU A 134 -10.61 -22.47 19.17
CA GLU A 134 -11.42 -23.17 18.17
C GLU A 134 -10.62 -24.25 17.42
N GLY A 135 -9.30 -24.36 17.70
CA GLY A 135 -8.39 -25.16 16.92
C GLY A 135 -8.18 -24.58 15.52
N LYS A 136 -7.74 -25.45 14.59
CA LYS A 136 -7.60 -25.09 13.17
C LYS A 136 -8.97 -25.10 12.47
N SER A 137 -9.82 -24.17 12.89
CA SER A 137 -11.18 -23.94 12.36
C SER A 137 -11.15 -23.28 10.98
N PHE A 138 -12.33 -23.11 10.36
CA PHE A 138 -12.45 -22.34 9.13
C PHE A 138 -11.93 -20.90 9.31
N ASP A 139 -12.22 -20.27 10.45
CA ASP A 139 -11.81 -18.89 10.73
C ASP A 139 -10.29 -18.79 10.91
N TYR A 140 -9.65 -19.81 11.50
CA TYR A 140 -8.19 -19.93 11.55
C TYR A 140 -7.59 -19.96 10.15
N TYR A 141 -8.04 -20.88 9.30
CA TYR A 141 -7.50 -21.03 7.94
C TYR A 141 -7.81 -19.81 7.07
N SER A 142 -8.94 -19.13 7.30
CA SER A 142 -9.29 -17.92 6.57
C SER A 142 -8.34 -16.77 6.89
N LEU A 143 -8.06 -16.51 8.17
CA LEU A 143 -7.11 -15.47 8.58
C LEU A 143 -5.68 -15.84 8.16
N SER A 144 -5.30 -17.10 8.30
CA SER A 144 -3.99 -17.58 7.86
C SER A 144 -3.81 -17.46 6.34
N MET A 145 -4.86 -17.70 5.54
CA MET A 145 -4.84 -17.47 4.10
C MET A 145 -4.55 -16.00 3.76
N MET A 146 -5.10 -15.04 4.51
CA MET A 146 -4.80 -13.61 4.32
C MET A 146 -3.33 -13.29 4.57
N LEU A 147 -2.75 -13.88 5.61
CA LEU A 147 -1.35 -13.68 6.01
C LEU A 147 -0.36 -14.28 5.00
N ILE A 148 -0.61 -15.51 4.56
CA ILE A 148 0.24 -16.19 3.56
C ILE A 148 0.15 -15.45 2.23
N SER A 149 -1.06 -15.09 1.79
CA SER A 149 -1.28 -14.33 0.55
C SER A 149 -0.55 -12.98 0.54
N LYS A 150 -0.51 -12.27 1.68
CA LYS A 150 0.24 -11.01 1.80
C LYS A 150 1.73 -11.21 1.55
N LYS A 151 2.34 -12.24 2.14
CA LYS A 151 3.77 -12.58 1.93
C LYS A 151 4.03 -13.01 0.49
N THR A 152 3.13 -13.78 -0.10
CA THR A 152 3.21 -14.17 -1.52
C THR A 152 3.20 -12.95 -2.44
N ASN A 153 2.32 -11.97 -2.19
CA ASN A 153 2.30 -10.74 -2.99
C ASN A 153 3.62 -9.97 -2.91
N GLN A 154 4.24 -9.89 -1.73
CA GLN A 154 5.55 -9.24 -1.56
C GLN A 154 6.64 -9.95 -2.36
N LEU A 155 6.65 -11.29 -2.37
CA LEU A 155 7.60 -12.09 -3.16
C LEU A 155 7.45 -11.86 -4.66
N LEU A 156 6.21 -11.67 -5.14
CA LEU A 156 5.89 -11.60 -6.57
C LEU A 156 5.80 -10.17 -7.14
N GLN A 157 6.05 -9.16 -6.30
CA GLN A 157 5.85 -7.75 -6.64
C GLN A 157 6.70 -7.28 -7.83
N ASN A 158 7.95 -7.74 -7.91
CA ASN A 158 8.88 -7.38 -8.97
C ASN A 158 9.14 -8.58 -9.88
N ASP A 159 9.56 -8.36 -11.12
CA ASP A 159 10.14 -9.42 -11.97
C ASP A 159 11.47 -9.93 -11.38
N GLY A 160 11.94 -11.08 -11.84
CA GLY A 160 13.22 -11.68 -11.42
C GLY A 160 13.20 -12.32 -10.04
N PHE A 161 12.02 -12.64 -9.48
CA PHE A 161 11.94 -13.39 -8.23
C PHE A 161 12.46 -14.83 -8.39
N ASN A 162 12.87 -15.44 -7.27
CA ASN A 162 13.27 -16.85 -7.27
C ASN A 162 12.04 -17.75 -7.54
N VAL A 163 12.02 -18.38 -8.71
CA VAL A 163 10.91 -19.22 -9.18
C VAL A 163 10.70 -20.44 -8.29
N ASP A 164 11.76 -21.06 -7.78
CA ASP A 164 11.65 -22.25 -6.93
C ASP A 164 10.98 -21.93 -5.60
N ASP A 165 11.38 -20.82 -4.97
CA ASP A 165 10.76 -20.35 -3.73
C ASP A 165 9.32 -19.91 -3.96
N ALA A 166 9.03 -19.24 -5.08
CA ALA A 166 7.68 -18.88 -5.47
C ALA A 166 6.79 -20.10 -5.74
N MET A 167 7.32 -21.16 -6.35
CA MET A 167 6.60 -22.42 -6.54
C MET A 167 6.30 -23.14 -5.23
N LYS A 168 7.21 -23.09 -4.24
CA LYS A 168 6.91 -23.58 -2.88
C LYS A 168 5.77 -22.79 -2.24
N GLN A 169 5.72 -21.47 -2.43
CA GLN A 169 4.58 -20.66 -1.94
C GLN A 169 3.27 -21.04 -2.64
N VAL A 170 3.28 -21.31 -3.94
CA VAL A 170 2.11 -21.81 -4.67
C VAL A 170 1.62 -23.15 -4.08
N GLN A 171 2.53 -24.07 -3.78
CA GLN A 171 2.18 -25.36 -3.16
C GLN A 171 1.55 -25.15 -1.77
N ALA A 172 2.19 -24.34 -0.92
CA ALA A 172 1.69 -24.01 0.41
C ALA A 172 0.28 -23.39 0.35
N LEU A 173 0.04 -22.47 -0.59
CA LEU A 173 -1.28 -21.87 -0.80
C LEU A 173 -2.33 -22.91 -1.23
N ASN A 174 -2.00 -23.83 -2.14
CA ASN A 174 -2.93 -24.89 -2.57
C ASN A 174 -3.30 -25.81 -1.41
N GLU A 175 -2.31 -26.24 -0.61
CA GLU A 175 -2.53 -27.05 0.58
C GLU A 175 -3.41 -26.31 1.60
N HIS A 176 -3.19 -25.01 1.76
CA HIS A 176 -3.99 -24.19 2.67
C HIS A 176 -5.45 -24.07 2.22
N VAL A 177 -5.69 -23.89 0.93
CA VAL A 177 -7.06 -23.88 0.37
C VAL A 177 -7.72 -25.24 0.55
N ALA A 178 -7.00 -26.35 0.39
CA ALA A 178 -7.53 -27.68 0.66
C ALA A 178 -7.92 -27.87 2.14
N GLN A 179 -7.08 -27.40 3.07
CA GLN A 179 -7.37 -27.42 4.50
C GLN A 179 -8.60 -26.57 4.86
N LEU A 180 -8.73 -25.40 4.24
CA LEU A 180 -9.88 -24.50 4.40
C LEU A 180 -11.18 -25.15 3.88
N LYS A 181 -11.15 -25.79 2.70
CA LYS A 181 -12.30 -26.53 2.13
C LYS A 181 -12.74 -27.68 3.03
N ALA A 182 -11.79 -28.41 3.61
CA ALA A 182 -12.10 -29.50 4.55
C ALA A 182 -12.84 -29.01 5.82
N LYS A 183 -12.76 -27.71 6.13
CA LYS A 183 -13.39 -27.05 7.28
C LYS A 183 -14.68 -26.30 6.95
N GLN A 184 -15.13 -26.34 5.70
CA GLN A 184 -16.30 -25.58 5.23
C GLN A 184 -17.59 -25.93 5.99
N ASN A 185 -17.77 -27.20 6.36
CA ASN A 185 -19.00 -27.71 6.99
C ASN A 185 -19.00 -27.68 8.53
N ASP A 186 -17.94 -27.15 9.17
CA ASP A 186 -17.79 -27.22 10.63
C ASP A 186 -18.86 -26.38 11.39
N THR A 187 -19.60 -25.48 10.73
CA THR A 187 -20.73 -24.73 11.34
C THR A 187 -21.84 -24.39 10.33
N LYS A 188 -23.11 -24.33 10.77
CA LYS A 188 -24.30 -24.10 9.90
C LYS A 188 -24.58 -22.65 9.47
N SER A 189 -23.93 -21.63 10.05
CA SER A 189 -24.15 -20.22 9.67
C SER A 189 -23.09 -19.71 8.67
N GLY A 190 -23.50 -18.91 7.68
CA GLY A 190 -22.60 -18.20 6.77
C GLY A 190 -22.05 -19.02 5.58
N SER A 191 -22.72 -20.10 5.17
CA SER A 191 -22.23 -21.01 4.10
C SER A 191 -21.94 -20.28 2.78
N PHE A 192 -22.82 -19.36 2.37
CA PHE A 192 -22.67 -18.62 1.12
C PHE A 192 -21.45 -17.68 1.12
N GLN A 193 -21.24 -16.90 2.19
CA GLN A 193 -20.06 -16.02 2.28
C GLN A 193 -18.76 -16.84 2.33
N ARG A 194 -18.77 -17.99 3.01
CA ARG A 194 -17.64 -18.92 3.05
C ARG A 194 -17.34 -19.57 1.70
N GLU A 195 -18.38 -19.95 0.95
CA GLU A 195 -18.25 -20.43 -0.44
C GLU A 195 -17.63 -19.36 -1.33
N GLN A 196 -18.11 -18.12 -1.25
CA GLN A 196 -17.51 -17.01 -2.01
C GLN A 196 -16.04 -16.77 -1.65
N PHE A 197 -15.69 -16.87 -0.36
CA PHE A 197 -14.30 -16.77 0.08
C PHE A 197 -13.44 -17.90 -0.48
N LEU A 198 -13.94 -19.14 -0.48
CA LEU A 198 -13.26 -20.29 -1.06
C LEU A 198 -13.03 -20.12 -2.57
N GLU A 199 -14.04 -19.65 -3.31
CA GLU A 199 -13.90 -19.34 -4.73
C GLU A 199 -12.86 -18.24 -4.98
N ALA A 200 -12.87 -17.18 -4.17
CA ALA A 200 -11.88 -16.12 -4.26
C ALA A 200 -10.46 -16.63 -3.95
N ALA A 201 -10.32 -17.54 -2.98
CA ALA A 201 -9.07 -18.20 -2.66
C ALA A 201 -8.54 -19.02 -3.84
N ASP A 202 -9.37 -19.85 -4.48
CA ASP A 202 -8.98 -20.61 -5.67
C ASP A 202 -8.53 -19.69 -6.82
N LYS A 203 -9.30 -18.62 -7.09
CA LYS A 203 -8.96 -17.63 -8.12
C LYS A 203 -7.64 -16.93 -7.82
N TYR A 204 -7.39 -16.58 -6.56
CA TYR A 204 -6.12 -15.98 -6.13
C TYR A 204 -4.95 -16.94 -6.33
N VAL A 205 -5.07 -18.20 -5.88
CA VAL A 205 -4.00 -19.20 -6.06
C VAL A 205 -3.70 -19.44 -7.53
N LEU A 206 -4.71 -19.44 -8.40
CA LEU A 206 -4.52 -19.51 -9.85
C LEU A 206 -3.77 -18.27 -10.38
N ALA A 207 -4.13 -17.05 -9.95
CA ALA A 207 -3.43 -15.84 -10.35
C ALA A 207 -1.94 -15.88 -9.94
N VAL A 208 -1.64 -16.27 -8.70
CA VAL A 208 -0.26 -16.49 -8.22
C VAL A 208 0.46 -17.53 -9.10
N LYS A 209 -0.17 -18.68 -9.34
CA LYS A 209 0.40 -19.77 -10.14
C LYS A 209 0.73 -19.33 -11.57
N THR A 210 -0.14 -18.55 -12.20
CA THR A 210 0.09 -18.03 -13.56
C THR A 210 1.22 -17.01 -13.60
N ARG A 211 1.35 -16.15 -12.57
CA ARG A 211 2.48 -15.21 -12.44
C ARG A 211 3.81 -15.94 -12.33
N VAL A 212 3.88 -16.95 -11.47
CA VAL A 212 5.09 -17.77 -11.31
C VAL A 212 5.46 -18.52 -12.58
N ARG A 213 4.48 -19.09 -13.29
CA ARG A 213 4.72 -19.74 -14.59
C ARG A 213 5.24 -18.76 -15.64
N ARG A 214 4.66 -17.56 -15.71
CA ARG A 214 5.07 -16.53 -16.69
C ARG A 214 6.53 -16.14 -16.50
N GLU A 215 6.96 -15.98 -15.26
CA GLU A 215 8.37 -15.70 -14.91
C GLU A 215 9.28 -16.89 -15.25
N ARG A 216 8.89 -18.11 -14.83
CA ARG A 216 9.62 -19.35 -15.12
C ARG A 216 9.83 -19.58 -16.62
N ASP A 217 8.79 -19.34 -17.40
CA ASP A 217 8.76 -19.59 -18.84
C ASP A 217 9.30 -18.40 -19.65
N HIS A 218 9.74 -17.33 -18.96
CA HIS A 218 10.28 -16.10 -19.56
C HIS A 218 9.35 -15.46 -20.60
N ILE A 219 8.05 -15.46 -20.35
CA ILE A 219 7.04 -14.92 -21.28
C ILE A 219 6.79 -13.43 -20.95
N PRO A 220 7.23 -12.47 -21.79
CA PRO A 220 7.04 -11.04 -21.51
C PRO A 220 5.58 -10.61 -21.64
N LEU A 221 5.19 -9.53 -20.96
CA LEU A 221 3.88 -8.87 -21.14
C LEU A 221 3.74 -8.29 -22.55
N THR A 222 2.64 -8.63 -23.22
CA THR A 222 2.28 -8.03 -24.52
C THR A 222 1.83 -6.59 -24.34
N ASP A 223 1.70 -5.82 -25.42
CA ASP A 223 1.21 -4.44 -25.32
C ASP A 223 -0.25 -4.40 -24.86
N SER A 224 -1.08 -5.35 -25.30
CA SER A 224 -2.45 -5.49 -24.80
C SER A 224 -2.50 -5.85 -23.31
N ASP A 225 -1.56 -6.68 -22.82
CA ASP A 225 -1.45 -6.95 -21.38
C ASP A 225 -1.16 -5.67 -20.58
N LYS A 226 -0.29 -4.79 -21.10
CA LYS A 226 0.08 -3.53 -20.44
C LYS A 226 -1.06 -2.52 -20.43
N GLU A 227 -1.95 -2.56 -21.41
CA GLU A 227 -3.15 -1.70 -21.43
C GLU A 227 -4.17 -2.10 -20.35
N ASN A 228 -4.27 -3.39 -20.03
CA ASN A 228 -5.20 -3.88 -19.02
C ASN A 228 -4.57 -4.91 -18.05
N PRO A 229 -3.58 -4.48 -17.25
CA PRO A 229 -2.71 -5.38 -16.52
C PRO A 229 -3.46 -6.19 -15.45
N ALA A 230 -4.55 -5.67 -14.89
CA ALA A 230 -5.35 -6.38 -13.90
C ALA A 230 -6.05 -7.66 -14.42
N TRP A 231 -6.10 -7.83 -15.74
CA TRP A 231 -6.72 -9.00 -16.40
C TRP A 231 -5.70 -9.86 -17.17
N ALA A 232 -4.54 -9.29 -17.50
CA ALA A 232 -3.41 -9.96 -18.12
C ALA A 232 -2.98 -11.20 -17.32
N GLU A 233 -2.91 -12.36 -17.98
CA GLU A 233 -2.55 -13.60 -17.30
C GLU A 233 -1.11 -13.56 -16.80
N GLY A 234 -0.89 -13.95 -15.54
CA GLY A 234 0.45 -13.90 -14.94
C GLY A 234 1.06 -12.51 -14.79
N SER A 235 0.27 -11.43 -14.84
CA SER A 235 0.70 -10.12 -14.37
C SER A 235 0.61 -10.02 -12.84
N PHE A 236 1.39 -9.12 -12.24
CA PHE A 236 1.28 -8.84 -10.82
C PHE A 236 -0.05 -8.15 -10.47
N ASP A 237 -0.55 -7.25 -11.32
CA ASP A 237 -1.86 -6.60 -11.12
C ASP A 237 -3.03 -7.59 -11.05
N LYS A 238 -2.97 -8.70 -11.80
CA LYS A 238 -3.98 -9.77 -11.68
C LYS A 238 -3.88 -10.50 -10.35
N VAL A 239 -2.67 -10.71 -9.81
CA VAL A 239 -2.46 -11.24 -8.46
C VAL A 239 -3.06 -10.30 -7.42
N ILE A 240 -2.79 -9.00 -7.52
CA ILE A 240 -3.34 -7.98 -6.61
C ILE A 240 -4.87 -7.89 -6.73
N ARG A 241 -5.42 -7.96 -7.95
CA ARG A 241 -6.88 -8.02 -8.16
C ARG A 241 -7.49 -9.23 -7.45
N GLY A 242 -6.89 -10.42 -7.60
CA GLY A 242 -7.33 -11.63 -6.92
C GLY A 242 -7.24 -11.51 -5.39
N TYR A 243 -6.15 -10.91 -4.88
CA TYR A 243 -5.99 -10.66 -3.45
C TYR A 243 -7.03 -9.69 -2.90
N ASN A 244 -7.37 -8.64 -3.65
CA ASN A 244 -8.38 -7.67 -3.23
C ASN A 244 -9.79 -8.28 -3.17
N ASP A 245 -10.14 -9.18 -4.11
CA ASP A 245 -11.39 -9.96 -4.01
C ASP A 245 -11.35 -10.86 -2.76
N LEU A 246 -10.24 -11.54 -2.50
CA LEU A 246 -10.05 -12.34 -1.29
C LEU A 246 -10.24 -11.52 0.01
N VAL A 247 -9.61 -10.33 0.12
CA VAL A 247 -9.80 -9.39 1.24
C VAL A 247 -11.27 -9.00 1.37
N THR A 248 -11.93 -8.68 0.25
CA THR A 248 -13.34 -8.28 0.23
C THR A 248 -14.23 -9.40 0.78
N ARG A 249 -14.05 -10.64 0.32
CA ARG A 249 -14.82 -11.79 0.83
C ARG A 249 -14.53 -12.07 2.30
N PHE A 250 -13.27 -11.97 2.73
CA PHE A 250 -12.89 -12.12 4.13
C PHE A 250 -13.62 -11.13 5.04
N ASN A 251 -13.71 -9.87 4.62
CA ASN A 251 -14.40 -8.83 5.38
C ASN A 251 -15.92 -8.99 5.38
N LEU A 252 -16.50 -9.72 4.44
CA LEU A 252 -17.94 -10.02 4.42
C LEU A 252 -18.32 -11.23 5.29
N MET A 253 -17.34 -12.03 5.71
CA MET A 253 -17.55 -13.16 6.62
C MET A 253 -17.53 -12.77 8.10
N ASN A 254 -16.88 -11.65 8.44
CA ASN A 254 -16.64 -11.17 9.81
C ASN A 254 -17.46 -9.91 10.10
#